data_AF-A0A316HMS1-F1
#
_entry.id   AF-A0A316HMS1-F1
#
_cell.length_a   1.000
_cell.length_b   1.000
_cell.length_c   1.000
_cell.angle_alpha   90.00
_cell.angle_beta   90.00
_cell.angle_gamma   90.00
#
_symmetry.space_group_name_H-M   'P 1'
#
loop_
_entity.id
_entity.type
_entity.pdbx_description
1 polymer ?
#
loop_
_entity_poly.entity_id
_entity_poly.type
_entity_poly.pdbx_seq_one_letter_code
_entity_poly.pdbx_strand_id
1 'polypeptide(L)'
;MTATDKSSVPVNFDRRYSDVVTTEKPGLRERTRQAVRTQLMAVAWGLFVEQGYDATTVDEIAAAVGMSQRSFFRYFSSKEDVVLVKFEAVGAMLADVLANRPAEEDAWTALRRAFDVIVGPTERDPRHGLVLLRITSQAPALRARVLEEQTNWQELLAPLVAQRMQQPAGGDLGPTALTAAALACLVVANAAWLRVDGTEPLAGFLDDAMRTVRPGAF
;
A
#
# COMPACT_ATOMS: atom_id res chain seq x y z
N MET A 1 1.17 -41.65 -8.62
CA MET A 1 1.09 -42.02 -7.19
C MET A 1 2.46 -41.68 -6.60
N THR A 2 2.63 -40.74 -5.68
CA THR A 2 1.73 -40.16 -4.68
C THR A 2 2.24 -38.79 -4.23
N ALA A 3 1.29 -37.87 -4.03
CA ALA A 3 1.12 -36.90 -2.95
C ALA A 3 2.29 -35.94 -2.61
N THR A 4 2.19 -34.66 -2.97
CA THR A 4 1.63 -33.55 -2.16
C THR A 4 2.59 -33.09 -1.06
N ASP A 5 3.28 -31.97 -1.31
CA ASP A 5 3.62 -31.02 -0.26
C ASP A 5 3.04 -29.66 -0.65
N LYS A 6 1.85 -29.38 -0.11
CA LYS A 6 1.18 -28.08 -0.13
C LYS A 6 1.41 -27.44 1.25
N SER A 7 2.62 -26.98 1.53
CA SER A 7 2.90 -26.16 2.71
C SER A 7 3.17 -24.71 2.32
N SER A 8 2.24 -24.08 1.58
CA SER A 8 2.21 -22.62 1.46
C SER A 8 1.58 -22.07 2.74
N VAL A 9 2.44 -21.65 3.67
CA VAL A 9 2.03 -20.90 4.87
C VAL A 9 1.35 -19.61 4.40
N PRO A 10 0.10 -19.31 4.80
CA PRO A 10 -0.54 -18.06 4.43
C PRO A 10 0.23 -16.90 5.06
N VAL A 11 0.57 -15.89 4.25
CA VAL A 11 1.17 -14.64 4.70
C VAL A 11 0.16 -13.96 5.62
N ASN A 12 0.40 -14.09 6.93
CA ASN A 12 -0.53 -13.58 7.93
C ASN A 12 -0.40 -12.05 8.06
N PHE A 13 -1.32 -11.35 7.40
CA PHE A 13 -1.48 -9.89 7.43
C PHE A 13 -2.17 -9.37 8.71
N ASP A 14 -2.67 -10.26 9.61
CA ASP A 14 -3.53 -9.90 10.76
C ASP A 14 -2.90 -8.87 11.72
N ARG A 15 -1.60 -9.00 12.01
CA ARG A 15 -1.11 -8.51 13.32
C ARG A 15 -0.80 -7.01 13.39
N ARG A 16 -0.92 -6.26 12.29
CA ARG A 16 -0.74 -4.80 12.28
C ARG A 16 -1.91 -4.04 11.66
N TYR A 17 -3.05 -4.69 11.47
CA TYR A 17 -4.27 -4.04 10.97
C TYR A 17 -5.14 -3.48 12.11
N SER A 18 -4.94 -3.91 13.35
CA SER A 18 -5.89 -3.68 14.45
C SER A 18 -5.62 -2.49 15.37
N ASP A 19 -4.47 -1.82 15.29
CA ASP A 19 -3.97 -1.07 16.45
C ASP A 19 -3.96 0.46 16.30
N VAL A 20 -4.62 1.03 15.28
CA VAL A 20 -4.74 2.50 15.17
C VAL A 20 -6.21 2.91 14.99
N VAL A 21 -6.71 3.64 16.00
CA VAL A 21 -7.96 4.43 16.08
C VAL A 21 -9.13 3.88 16.96
N THR A 22 -9.28 4.52 18.13
CA THR A 22 -10.42 4.66 19.08
C THR A 22 -10.65 3.60 20.18
N THR A 23 -10.79 4.11 21.41
CA THR A 23 -11.06 3.43 22.69
C THR A 23 -12.51 2.95 22.86
N GLU A 24 -13.11 2.36 21.82
CA GLU A 24 -14.35 1.58 21.98
C GLU A 24 -14.23 0.26 21.22
N LYS A 25 -14.43 -0.86 21.92
CA LYS A 25 -14.41 -2.19 21.29
C LYS A 25 -15.46 -2.20 20.18
N PRO A 26 -15.08 -2.44 18.90
CA PRO A 26 -16.06 -2.48 17.82
C PRO A 26 -17.12 -3.53 18.15
N GLY A 27 -18.39 -3.15 18.00
CA GLY A 27 -19.52 -4.04 18.25
C GLY A 27 -19.41 -5.30 17.39
N LEU A 28 -20.02 -6.41 17.83
CA LEU A 28 -19.94 -7.71 17.15
C LEU A 28 -20.23 -7.62 15.65
N ARG A 29 -21.19 -6.77 15.27
CA ARG A 29 -21.56 -6.52 13.86
C ARG A 29 -20.43 -5.93 13.02
N GLU A 30 -19.67 -4.98 13.58
CA GLU A 30 -18.56 -4.34 12.86
C GLU A 30 -17.38 -5.30 12.71
N ARG A 31 -17.08 -6.08 13.76
CA ARG A 31 -16.07 -7.14 13.68
C ARG A 31 -16.41 -8.19 12.63
N THR A 32 -17.66 -8.66 12.60
CA THR A 32 -18.12 -9.60 11.57
C THR A 32 -18.03 -8.97 10.18
N ARG A 33 -18.42 -7.69 10.02
CA ARG A 33 -18.34 -6.99 8.75
C ARG A 33 -16.90 -6.90 8.25
N GLN A 34 -15.96 -6.54 9.13
CA GLN A 34 -14.55 -6.43 8.79
C GLN A 34 -13.93 -7.79 8.46
N ALA A 35 -14.26 -8.84 9.21
CA ALA A 35 -13.78 -10.20 8.93
C ALA A 35 -14.20 -10.67 7.52
N VAL A 36 -15.45 -10.41 7.13
CA VAL A 36 -15.94 -10.74 5.78
C VAL A 36 -15.22 -9.91 4.71
N ARG A 37 -14.97 -8.61 4.96
CA ARG A 37 -14.18 -7.76 4.04
C ARG A 37 -12.78 -8.32 3.83
N THR A 38 -12.09 -8.69 4.92
CA THR A 38 -10.74 -9.27 4.87
C THR A 38 -10.74 -10.58 4.07
N GLN A 39 -11.72 -11.46 4.28
CA GLN A 39 -11.83 -12.71 3.55
C GLN A 39 -12.05 -12.49 2.05
N LEU A 40 -12.96 -11.58 1.68
CA LEU A 40 -13.21 -11.20 0.29
C LEU A 40 -11.94 -10.65 -0.39
N MET A 41 -11.19 -9.78 0.32
CA MET A 41 -9.93 -9.24 -0.19
C MET A 41 -8.89 -10.33 -0.42
N ALA A 42 -8.71 -11.23 0.54
CA ALA A 42 -7.72 -12.31 0.42
C ALA A 42 -8.00 -13.21 -0.79
N VAL A 43 -9.28 -13.57 -1.00
CA VAL A 43 -9.71 -14.38 -2.15
C VAL A 43 -9.55 -13.63 -3.47
N ALA A 44 -9.96 -12.37 -3.52
CA ALA A 44 -9.79 -11.55 -4.72
C ALA A 44 -8.33 -11.42 -5.13
N TRP A 45 -7.42 -11.18 -4.17
CA TRP A 45 -5.99 -11.11 -4.44
C TRP A 45 -5.40 -12.43 -4.90
N GLY A 46 -5.87 -13.56 -4.36
CA GLY A 46 -5.50 -14.89 -4.88
C GLY A 46 -5.87 -15.04 -6.36
N LEU A 47 -7.11 -14.72 -6.73
CA LEU A 47 -7.57 -14.78 -8.12
C LEU A 47 -6.83 -13.79 -9.03
N PHE A 48 -6.56 -12.57 -8.57
CA PHE A 48 -5.78 -11.59 -9.33
C PHE A 48 -4.36 -12.09 -9.63
N VAL A 49 -3.75 -12.82 -8.70
CA VAL A 49 -2.42 -13.42 -8.90
C VAL A 49 -2.47 -14.63 -9.83
N GLU A 50 -3.51 -15.46 -9.72
CA GLU A 50 -3.62 -16.72 -10.47
C GLU A 50 -4.01 -16.52 -11.94
N GLN A 51 -5.00 -15.67 -12.22
CA GLN A 51 -5.59 -15.52 -13.57
C GLN A 51 -5.57 -14.08 -14.10
N GLY A 52 -5.13 -13.12 -13.28
CA GLY A 52 -5.08 -11.71 -13.64
C GLY A 52 -6.34 -10.93 -13.26
N TYR A 53 -6.17 -9.61 -13.08
CA TYR A 53 -7.24 -8.72 -12.63
C TYR A 53 -8.39 -8.61 -13.64
N ASP A 54 -8.09 -8.41 -14.92
CA ASP A 54 -9.12 -8.21 -15.95
C ASP A 54 -9.96 -9.48 -16.18
N ALA A 55 -9.32 -10.65 -16.10
CA ALA A 55 -10.01 -11.94 -16.22
C ALA A 55 -10.85 -12.30 -14.98
N THR A 56 -10.58 -11.68 -13.83
CA THR A 56 -11.31 -11.97 -12.58
C THR A 56 -12.59 -11.16 -12.47
N THR A 57 -13.72 -11.85 -12.29
CA THR A 57 -15.04 -11.23 -12.13
C THR A 57 -15.46 -11.12 -10.66
N VAL A 58 -16.37 -10.17 -10.35
CA VAL A 58 -16.95 -10.05 -9.01
C VAL A 58 -17.73 -11.31 -8.61
N ASP A 59 -18.35 -11.97 -9.58
CA ASP A 59 -19.11 -13.20 -9.34
C ASP A 59 -18.19 -14.35 -8.91
N GLU A 60 -17.04 -14.52 -9.56
CA GLU A 60 -16.01 -15.51 -9.16
C GLU A 60 -15.49 -15.25 -7.75
N ILE A 61 -15.18 -13.99 -7.41
CA ILE A 61 -14.72 -13.59 -6.07
C ILE A 61 -15.78 -13.94 -5.02
N ALA A 62 -17.05 -13.60 -5.30
CA ALA A 62 -18.16 -13.86 -4.37
C ALA A 62 -18.42 -15.36 -4.23
N ALA A 63 -18.44 -16.10 -5.33
CA ALA A 63 -18.67 -17.54 -5.36
C ALA A 63 -17.58 -18.31 -4.58
N ALA A 64 -16.33 -17.87 -4.67
CA ALA A 64 -15.20 -18.46 -3.95
C ALA A 64 -15.31 -18.36 -2.41
N VAL A 65 -16.15 -17.45 -1.89
CA VAL A 65 -16.49 -17.38 -0.45
C VAL A 65 -17.93 -17.80 -0.14
N GLY A 66 -18.64 -18.41 -1.10
CA GLY A 66 -20.02 -18.86 -0.93
C GLY A 66 -21.05 -17.72 -0.85
N MET A 67 -20.76 -16.58 -1.48
CA MET A 67 -21.61 -15.39 -1.48
C MET A 67 -22.16 -15.08 -2.87
N SER A 68 -23.30 -14.37 -2.93
CA SER A 68 -23.79 -13.81 -4.18
C SER A 68 -23.08 -12.51 -4.54
N GLN A 69 -23.07 -12.15 -5.83
CA GLN A 69 -22.61 -10.85 -6.30
C GLN A 69 -23.29 -9.67 -5.56
N ARG A 70 -24.60 -9.78 -5.30
CA ARG A 70 -25.33 -8.79 -4.49
C ARG A 70 -24.76 -8.65 -3.07
N SER A 71 -24.30 -9.76 -2.48
CA SER A 71 -23.71 -9.75 -1.15
C SER A 71 -22.32 -9.12 -1.17
N PHE A 72 -21.51 -9.36 -2.21
CA PHE A 72 -20.24 -8.64 -2.42
C PHE A 72 -20.46 -7.13 -2.44
N PHE A 73 -21.46 -6.65 -3.20
CA PHE A 73 -21.76 -5.22 -3.32
C PHE A 73 -22.23 -4.55 -2.01
N ARG A 74 -22.56 -5.33 -0.97
CA ARG A 74 -22.81 -4.79 0.39
C ARG A 74 -21.52 -4.42 1.13
N TYR A 75 -20.37 -4.89 0.65
CA TYR A 75 -19.06 -4.67 1.25
C TYR A 75 -18.18 -3.77 0.39
N PHE A 76 -18.18 -3.92 -0.93
CA PHE A 76 -17.40 -3.10 -1.87
C PHE A 76 -18.32 -2.53 -2.95
N SER A 77 -18.17 -1.27 -3.34
CA SER A 77 -18.98 -0.68 -4.40
C SER A 77 -18.50 -1.11 -5.78
N SER A 78 -17.24 -1.52 -5.91
CA SER A 78 -16.62 -1.96 -7.16
C SER A 78 -15.54 -3.03 -6.94
N LYS A 79 -15.02 -3.63 -8.03
CA LYS A 79 -13.84 -4.50 -7.97
C LYS A 79 -12.58 -3.70 -7.64
N GLU A 80 -12.54 -2.46 -8.12
CA GLU A 80 -11.49 -1.47 -7.91
C GLU A 80 -11.31 -1.15 -6.42
N ASP A 81 -12.40 -1.05 -5.66
CA ASP A 81 -12.36 -0.77 -4.22
C ASP A 81 -11.57 -1.84 -3.45
N VAL A 82 -11.58 -3.08 -3.92
CA VAL A 82 -10.81 -4.19 -3.30
C VAL A 82 -9.30 -3.91 -3.39
N VAL A 83 -8.87 -3.26 -4.47
CA VAL A 83 -7.48 -2.85 -4.68
C VAL A 83 -7.16 -1.60 -3.86
N LEU A 84 -8.07 -0.61 -3.82
CA LEU A 84 -7.86 0.68 -3.17
C LEU A 84 -7.75 0.61 -1.64
N VAL A 85 -8.44 -0.32 -0.98
CA VAL A 85 -8.33 -0.49 0.50
C VAL A 85 -6.88 -0.70 0.96
N LYS A 86 -6.02 -1.29 0.11
CA LYS A 86 -4.60 -1.46 0.42
C LYS A 86 -3.86 -0.12 0.46
N PHE A 87 -4.23 0.83 -0.39
CA PHE A 87 -3.61 2.16 -0.44
C PHE A 87 -4.02 3.03 0.75
N GLU A 88 -5.30 3.02 1.11
CA GLU A 88 -5.82 3.76 2.27
C GLU A 88 -5.07 3.37 3.57
N ALA A 89 -4.89 2.07 3.79
CA ALA A 89 -4.18 1.56 4.97
C ALA A 89 -2.69 1.93 4.98
N VAL A 90 -2.06 2.00 3.81
CA VAL A 90 -0.63 2.32 3.68
C VAL A 90 -0.34 3.76 4.11
N GLY A 91 -1.22 4.72 3.80
CA GLY A 91 -1.04 6.11 4.23
C GLY A 91 -0.93 6.25 5.74
N ALA A 92 -1.83 5.62 6.48
CA ALA A 92 -1.81 5.60 7.94
C ALA A 92 -0.56 4.90 8.51
N MET A 93 -0.15 3.77 7.91
CA MET A 93 1.07 3.06 8.32
C MET A 93 2.34 3.88 8.06
N LEU A 94 2.41 4.58 6.93
CA LEU A 94 3.53 5.49 6.63
C LEU A 94 3.62 6.61 7.65
N ALA A 95 2.49 7.24 7.99
CA ALA A 95 2.43 8.31 8.97
C ALA A 95 2.86 7.82 10.36
N ASP A 96 2.38 6.66 10.80
CA ASP A 96 2.77 6.06 12.08
C ASP A 96 4.27 5.72 12.13
N VAL A 97 4.81 5.05 11.11
CA VAL A 97 6.24 4.72 11.06
C VAL A 97 7.08 5.99 10.99
N LEU A 98 6.67 6.98 10.19
CA LEU A 98 7.35 8.26 10.11
C LEU A 98 7.33 8.95 11.48
N ALA A 99 6.19 9.05 12.16
CA ALA A 99 6.09 9.67 13.48
C ALA A 99 7.04 9.04 14.50
N ASN A 100 7.22 7.71 14.45
CA ASN A 100 8.07 6.95 15.38
C ASN A 100 9.55 6.83 14.96
N ARG A 101 10.00 7.46 13.86
CA ARG A 101 11.44 7.51 13.51
C ARG A 101 12.24 8.31 14.54
N PRO A 102 13.51 7.94 14.80
CA PRO A 102 14.42 8.71 15.66
C PRO A 102 14.46 10.21 15.28
N ALA A 103 14.55 11.08 16.29
CA ALA A 103 14.50 12.52 16.09
C ALA A 103 15.79 13.08 15.45
N GLU A 104 16.88 12.34 15.56
CA GLU A 104 18.19 12.67 15.00
C GLU A 104 18.28 12.43 13.48
N GLU A 105 17.31 11.70 12.92
CA GLU A 105 17.26 11.47 11.47
C GLU A 105 16.72 12.71 10.76
N ASP A 106 17.44 13.14 9.72
CA ASP A 106 16.93 14.15 8.81
C ASP A 106 15.64 13.65 8.12
N ALA A 107 14.79 14.60 7.71
CA ALA A 107 13.47 14.27 7.16
C ALA A 107 13.54 13.37 5.90
N TRP A 108 14.58 13.49 5.08
CA TRP A 108 14.73 12.68 3.86
C TRP A 108 15.06 11.23 4.22
N THR A 109 15.98 11.03 5.16
CA THR A 109 16.31 9.71 5.71
C THR A 109 15.09 9.07 6.39
N ALA A 110 14.35 9.83 7.20
CA ALA A 110 13.15 9.35 7.87
C ALA A 110 12.06 8.92 6.88
N LEU A 111 11.83 9.69 5.80
CA LEU A 111 10.91 9.33 4.71
C LEU A 111 11.32 8.05 4.00
N ARG A 112 12.61 7.90 3.66
CA ARG A 112 13.13 6.68 3.03
C ARG A 112 12.85 5.45 3.89
N ARG A 113 13.08 5.56 5.19
CA ARG A 113 12.86 4.47 6.16
C ARG A 113 11.37 4.19 6.36
N ALA A 114 10.52 5.21 6.30
CA ALA A 114 9.07 5.01 6.35
C ALA A 114 8.59 4.12 5.19
N PHE A 115 9.16 4.27 3.98
CA PHE A 115 8.80 3.44 2.83
C PHE A 115 9.17 1.95 2.97
N ASP A 116 9.93 1.54 3.99
CA ASP A 116 10.20 0.12 4.25
C ASP A 116 8.89 -0.67 4.55
N VAL A 117 7.82 0.00 4.99
CA VAL A 117 6.48 -0.62 5.13
C VAL A 117 5.85 -1.04 3.80
N ILE A 118 6.33 -0.47 2.69
CA ILE A 118 5.90 -0.83 1.33
C ILE A 118 6.94 -1.77 0.72
N VAL A 119 8.22 -1.40 0.79
CA VAL A 119 9.32 -2.14 0.16
C VAL A 119 9.44 -3.54 0.73
N GLY A 120 9.49 -3.70 2.06
CA GLY A 120 9.69 -4.98 2.71
C GLY A 120 8.62 -6.03 2.37
N PRO A 121 7.31 -5.73 2.47
CA PRO A 121 6.28 -6.66 2.02
C PRO A 121 6.32 -6.96 0.52
N THR A 122 6.62 -5.97 -0.31
CA THR A 122 6.67 -6.11 -1.78
C THR A 122 7.81 -7.04 -2.21
N GLU A 123 8.97 -6.95 -1.57
CA GLU A 123 10.10 -7.85 -1.86
C GLU A 123 9.90 -9.26 -1.29
N ARG A 124 9.16 -9.41 -0.18
CA ARG A 124 8.81 -10.73 0.39
C ARG A 124 7.83 -11.51 -0.48
N ASP A 125 6.96 -10.82 -1.20
CA ASP A 125 6.05 -11.42 -2.18
C ASP A 125 6.05 -10.61 -3.50
N PRO A 126 7.09 -10.79 -4.34
CA PRO A 126 7.23 -10.03 -5.57
C PRO A 126 6.07 -10.25 -6.54
N ARG A 127 5.50 -11.46 -6.57
CA ARG A 127 4.37 -11.80 -7.47
C ARG A 127 3.17 -10.92 -7.16
N HIS A 128 2.80 -10.84 -5.89
CA HIS A 128 1.70 -9.98 -5.46
C HIS A 128 1.99 -8.49 -5.71
N GLY A 129 3.22 -8.04 -5.44
CA GLY A 129 3.66 -6.67 -5.71
C GLY A 129 3.54 -6.29 -7.19
N LEU A 130 4.04 -7.14 -8.08
CA LEU A 130 3.98 -6.92 -9.53
C LEU A 130 2.55 -6.87 -10.04
N VAL A 131 1.67 -7.76 -9.55
CA VAL A 131 0.25 -7.74 -9.91
C VAL A 131 -0.40 -6.41 -9.50
N LEU A 132 -0.19 -5.96 -8.26
CA LEU A 132 -0.69 -4.66 -7.79
C LEU A 132 -0.22 -3.49 -8.66
N LEU A 133 1.07 -3.46 -9.02
CA LEU A 133 1.63 -2.40 -9.86
C LEU A 133 1.12 -2.47 -11.31
N ARG A 134 0.93 -3.67 -11.87
CA ARG A 134 0.34 -3.84 -13.20
C ARG A 134 -1.10 -3.34 -13.23
N ILE A 135 -1.92 -3.76 -12.26
CA ILE A 135 -3.32 -3.34 -12.12
C ILE A 135 -3.44 -1.81 -12.09
N THR A 136 -2.65 -1.17 -11.23
CA THR A 136 -2.72 0.28 -11.01
C THR A 136 -2.09 1.11 -12.12
N SER A 137 -1.17 0.52 -12.90
CA SER A 137 -0.59 1.17 -14.08
C SER A 137 -1.43 1.03 -15.35
N GLN A 138 -2.20 -0.06 -15.49
CA GLN A 138 -2.94 -0.40 -16.71
C GLN A 138 -4.42 0.02 -16.68
N ALA A 139 -5.06 0.07 -15.50
CA ALA A 139 -6.47 0.45 -15.38
C ALA A 139 -6.63 1.97 -15.14
N PRO A 140 -7.19 2.75 -16.08
CA PRO A 140 -7.29 4.21 -15.96
C PRO A 140 -8.07 4.69 -14.73
N ALA A 141 -9.16 3.99 -14.39
CA ALA A 141 -9.99 4.32 -13.23
C ALA A 141 -9.21 4.17 -11.90
N LEU A 142 -8.37 3.15 -11.79
CA LEU A 142 -7.51 2.95 -10.61
C LEU A 142 -6.38 3.96 -10.57
N ARG A 143 -5.79 4.32 -11.71
CA ARG A 143 -4.72 5.32 -11.77
C ARG A 143 -5.15 6.67 -11.18
N ALA A 144 -6.35 7.14 -11.52
CA ALA A 144 -6.88 8.41 -10.97
C ALA A 144 -7.03 8.33 -9.44
N ARG A 145 -7.57 7.22 -8.93
CA ARG A 145 -7.78 7.01 -7.49
C ARG A 145 -6.48 6.82 -6.73
N VAL A 146 -5.47 6.18 -7.32
CA VAL A 146 -4.14 6.06 -6.73
C VAL A 146 -3.46 7.43 -6.61
N LEU A 147 -3.65 8.34 -7.57
CA LEU A 147 -3.15 9.71 -7.47
C LEU A 147 -3.86 10.52 -6.37
N GLU A 148 -5.16 10.31 -6.21
CA GLU A 148 -5.95 10.88 -5.09
C GLU A 148 -5.39 10.37 -3.74
N GLU A 149 -5.16 9.07 -3.61
CA GLU A 149 -4.56 8.49 -2.41
C GLU A 149 -3.14 8.98 -2.15
N GLN A 150 -2.31 9.18 -3.17
CA GLN A 150 -0.99 9.79 -3.01
C GLN A 150 -1.06 11.23 -2.48
N THR A 151 -2.09 11.97 -2.89
CA THR A 151 -2.36 13.32 -2.36
C THR A 151 -2.73 13.23 -0.87
N ASN A 152 -3.59 12.28 -0.49
CA ASN A 152 -3.94 12.02 0.90
C ASN A 152 -2.69 11.65 1.74
N TRP A 153 -1.80 10.82 1.19
CA TRP A 153 -0.55 10.47 1.88
C TRP A 153 0.33 11.71 2.07
N GLN A 154 0.41 12.61 1.09
CA GLN A 154 1.16 13.85 1.22
C GLN A 154 0.60 14.73 2.34
N GLU A 155 -0.73 14.86 2.45
CA GLU A 155 -1.39 15.62 3.52
C GLU A 155 -1.13 15.02 4.91
N LEU A 156 -1.02 13.70 5.02
CA LEU A 156 -0.68 13.01 6.27
C LEU A 156 0.80 13.16 6.65
N LEU A 157 1.70 13.11 5.67
CA LEU A 157 3.15 13.05 5.92
C LEU A 157 3.78 14.45 6.06
N ALA A 158 3.31 15.46 5.31
CA ALA A 158 3.90 16.79 5.30
C ALA A 158 3.96 17.47 6.69
N PRO A 159 2.94 17.36 7.57
CA PRO A 159 3.03 17.89 8.93
C PRO A 159 4.12 17.23 9.78
N LEU A 160 4.32 15.91 9.62
CA LEU A 160 5.36 15.15 10.33
C LEU A 160 6.76 15.53 9.84
N VAL A 161 6.89 15.83 8.55
CA VAL A 161 8.12 16.36 7.95
C VAL A 161 8.40 17.77 8.47
N ALA A 162 7.39 18.64 8.53
CA ALA A 162 7.54 20.00 9.05
C ALA A 162 8.03 20.01 10.50
N GLN A 163 7.47 19.14 11.35
CA GLN A 163 7.90 18.97 12.73
C GLN A 163 9.39 18.61 12.83
N ARG A 164 9.88 17.69 12.00
CA ARG A 164 11.30 17.29 11.97
C ARG A 164 12.21 18.40 11.49
N MET A 165 11.75 19.18 10.53
CA MET A 165 12.47 20.33 9.99
C MET A 165 12.42 21.55 10.93
N GLN A 166 11.71 21.46 12.06
CA GLN A 166 11.46 22.57 13.00
C GLN A 166 10.82 23.78 12.31
N GLN A 167 9.99 23.52 11.29
CA GLN A 167 9.26 24.53 10.53
C GLN A 167 7.80 24.59 11.00
N PRO A 168 7.16 25.78 10.99
CA PRO A 168 5.74 25.90 11.30
C PRO A 168 4.89 25.03 10.37
N ALA A 169 3.95 24.28 10.93
CA ALA A 169 2.96 23.56 10.14
C ALA A 169 2.06 24.57 9.39
N GLY A 170 1.92 24.42 8.08
CA GLY A 170 0.94 25.17 7.29
C GLY A 170 1.40 26.52 6.72
N GLY A 171 2.61 26.60 6.14
CA GLY A 171 3.04 27.81 5.42
C GLY A 171 4.31 27.66 4.57
N ASP A 172 5.19 26.72 4.91
CA ASP A 172 6.44 26.55 4.18
C ASP A 172 6.32 25.52 3.05
N LEU A 173 6.79 25.88 1.85
CA LEU A 173 6.80 24.98 0.68
C LEU A 173 7.76 23.80 0.86
N GLY A 174 8.74 23.91 1.78
CA GLY A 174 9.81 22.94 2.00
C GLY A 174 9.32 21.54 2.39
N PRO A 175 8.56 21.37 3.50
CA PRO A 175 8.09 20.06 3.96
C PRO A 175 7.17 19.37 2.94
N THR A 176 6.29 20.15 2.32
CA THR A 176 5.38 19.69 1.27
C THR A 176 6.16 19.24 0.03
N ALA A 177 7.12 20.04 -0.45
CA ALA A 177 7.95 19.69 -1.60
C ALA A 177 8.84 18.46 -1.33
N LEU A 178 9.42 18.37 -0.12
CA LEU A 178 10.22 17.22 0.28
C LEU A 178 9.38 15.93 0.32
N THR A 179 8.17 16.00 0.87
CA THR A 179 7.24 14.87 0.90
C THR A 179 6.83 14.45 -0.51
N ALA A 180 6.43 15.40 -1.35
CA ALA A 180 6.06 15.16 -2.74
C ALA A 180 7.22 14.53 -3.54
N ALA A 181 8.43 15.03 -3.36
CA ALA A 181 9.64 14.51 -4.00
C ALA A 181 9.92 13.05 -3.58
N ALA A 182 9.78 12.72 -2.30
CA ALA A 182 9.97 11.36 -1.80
C ALA A 182 8.92 10.39 -2.37
N LEU A 183 7.64 10.80 -2.39
CA LEU A 183 6.57 10.00 -3.00
C LEU A 183 6.80 9.79 -4.51
N ALA A 184 7.26 10.82 -5.23
CA ALA A 184 7.64 10.68 -6.63
C ALA A 184 8.79 9.69 -6.83
N CYS A 185 9.79 9.67 -5.94
CA CYS A 185 10.87 8.67 -5.98
C CYS A 185 10.32 7.25 -5.84
N LEU A 186 9.35 7.03 -4.95
CA LEU A 186 8.69 5.74 -4.80
C LEU A 186 7.92 5.31 -6.06
N VAL A 187 7.22 6.25 -6.72
CA VAL A 187 6.53 5.99 -8.00
C VAL A 187 7.53 5.57 -9.08
N VAL A 188 8.65 6.29 -9.20
CA VAL A 188 9.71 5.98 -10.18
C VAL A 188 10.36 4.62 -9.88
N ALA A 189 10.64 4.32 -8.61
CA ALA A 189 11.22 3.06 -8.19
C ALA A 189 10.31 1.87 -8.52
N ASN A 190 9.01 1.98 -8.21
CA ASN A 190 8.02 0.95 -8.55
C ASN A 190 7.92 0.73 -10.06
N ALA A 191 7.93 1.80 -10.86
CA ALA A 191 7.91 1.69 -12.32
C ALA A 191 9.19 1.04 -12.88
N ALA A 192 10.36 1.33 -12.30
CA ALA A 192 11.61 0.68 -12.68
C ALA A 192 11.61 -0.81 -12.32
N TRP A 193 11.20 -1.13 -11.10
CA TRP A 193 11.09 -2.50 -10.60
C TRP A 193 10.10 -3.34 -11.41
N LEU A 194 8.97 -2.75 -11.82
CA LEU A 194 8.00 -3.39 -12.69
C LEU A 194 8.57 -3.71 -14.09
N ARG A 195 9.39 -2.81 -14.66
CA ARG A 195 10.00 -3.02 -15.99
C ARG A 195 10.99 -4.19 -16.03
N VAL A 196 11.58 -4.54 -14.89
CA VAL A 196 12.48 -5.68 -14.74
C VAL A 196 11.77 -6.89 -14.14
N ASP A 197 10.43 -6.91 -14.12
CA ASP A 197 9.63 -8.00 -13.56
C ASP A 197 10.05 -8.42 -12.14
N GLY A 198 10.49 -7.44 -11.34
CA GLY A 198 10.89 -7.62 -9.96
C GLY A 198 12.09 -8.53 -9.73
N THR A 199 12.95 -8.73 -10.74
CA THR A 199 14.16 -9.57 -10.62
C THR A 199 15.25 -8.95 -9.77
N GLU A 200 15.16 -7.66 -9.49
CA GLU A 200 16.10 -6.91 -8.65
C GLU A 200 15.38 -6.35 -7.40
N PRO A 201 16.11 -5.99 -6.33
CA PRO A 201 15.51 -5.40 -5.13
C PRO A 201 14.87 -4.03 -5.41
N LEU A 202 13.61 -3.85 -5.00
CA LEU A 202 12.90 -2.56 -5.06
C LEU A 202 13.60 -1.50 -4.21
N ALA A 203 14.18 -1.90 -3.07
CA ALA A 203 14.95 -1.02 -2.20
C ALA A 203 16.07 -0.29 -2.95
N GLY A 204 16.77 -0.98 -3.86
CA GLY A 204 17.85 -0.41 -4.66
C GLY A 204 17.35 0.70 -5.59
N PHE A 205 16.27 0.44 -6.33
CA PHE A 205 15.66 1.46 -7.19
C PHE A 205 15.16 2.67 -6.40
N LEU A 206 14.62 2.46 -5.20
CA LEU A 206 14.17 3.54 -4.32
C LEU A 206 15.36 4.36 -3.78
N ASP A 207 16.42 3.70 -3.35
CA ASP A 207 17.65 4.34 -2.90
C ASP A 207 18.27 5.19 -4.03
N ASP A 208 18.29 4.67 -5.26
CA ASP A 208 18.82 5.38 -6.42
C ASP A 208 17.99 6.60 -6.81
N ALA A 209 16.66 6.46 -6.83
CA ALA A 209 15.75 7.57 -7.10
C ALA A 209 15.90 8.67 -6.03
N MET A 210 15.87 8.30 -4.75
CA MET A 210 15.98 9.27 -3.65
C MET A 210 17.36 9.92 -3.56
N ARG A 211 18.43 9.22 -3.94
CA ARG A 211 19.78 9.81 -4.01
C ARG A 211 19.89 10.84 -5.12
N THR A 212 19.27 10.58 -6.27
CA THR A 212 19.28 11.49 -7.43
C THR A 212 18.61 12.83 -7.14
N VAL A 213 17.52 12.81 -6.35
CA VAL A 213 16.73 14.01 -6.02
C VAL A 213 17.24 14.73 -4.78
N ARG A 214 18.14 14.11 -3.99
CA ARG A 214 18.51 14.57 -2.64
C ARG A 214 18.77 16.09 -2.61
N PRO A 215 17.96 16.87 -1.88
CA PRO A 215 18.12 18.32 -1.78
C PRO A 215 19.49 18.66 -1.18
N GLY A 216 20.27 19.50 -1.88
CA GLY A 216 21.62 19.91 -1.48
C GLY A 216 22.78 19.29 -2.27
N ALA A 217 22.51 18.60 -3.38
CA ALA A 217 23.53 18.04 -4.29
C ALA A 217 23.66 18.77 -5.65
N PHE A 218 23.26 20.04 -5.73
CA PHE A 218 23.56 20.94 -6.84
C PHE A 218 24.16 22.25 -6.32
#